data_AF-A0A099S3Y2-F1
#
_entry.id   AF-A0A099S3Y2-F1
#
_cell.length_a   1.000
_cell.length_b   1.000
_cell.length_c   1.000
_cell.angle_alpha   90.00
_cell.angle_beta   90.00
_cell.angle_gamma   90.00
#
_symmetry.space_group_name_H-M   'P 1'
#
loop_
_entity.id
_entity.type
_entity.pdbx_description
1 polymer ?
#
loop_
_entity_poly.entity_id
_entity_poly.type
_entity_poly.pdbx_seq_one_letter_code
_entity_poly.pdbx_strand_id
1 'polypeptide(L)'
;MSGNLGYILRLVLFSFVVIVIYNVLKIYVLQKFKPNKWLIFGLAIAALTGPSIIRPGFNTTIWGLIPSGIFVILFLWFFDLFNEERYTSKGQKNNIKIKPKAKPNRIKDKENKDNK
;
A
#
# COMPACT_ATOMS: atom_id res chain seq x y z
N MET A 1 -32.88 -23.36 -10.76
CA MET A 1 -32.18 -22.15 -10.27
C MET A 1 -32.44 -21.98 -8.77
N SER A 2 -31.69 -22.69 -7.91
CA SER A 2 -31.84 -22.58 -6.44
C SER A 2 -30.53 -22.83 -5.66
N GLY A 3 -29.39 -22.93 -6.35
CA GLY A 3 -28.07 -23.19 -5.74
C GLY A 3 -27.21 -21.95 -5.44
N ASN A 4 -27.64 -20.75 -5.84
CA ASN A 4 -26.77 -19.56 -5.82
C ASN A 4 -26.63 -18.92 -4.42
N LEU A 5 -27.68 -18.98 -3.60
CA LEU A 5 -27.68 -18.30 -2.29
C LEU A 5 -26.69 -18.96 -1.31
N GLY A 6 -26.62 -20.29 -1.28
CA GLY A 6 -25.67 -21.02 -0.45
C GLY A 6 -24.20 -20.79 -0.87
N TYR A 7 -23.96 -20.58 -2.16
CA TYR A 7 -22.63 -20.25 -2.68
C TYR A 7 -22.18 -18.84 -2.27
N ILE A 8 -23.07 -17.85 -2.39
CA ILE A 8 -22.79 -16.47 -1.96
C ILE A 8 -22.51 -16.43 -0.45
N LEU A 9 -23.29 -17.14 0.37
CA LEU A 9 -23.08 -17.18 1.81
C LEU A 9 -21.70 -17.78 2.18
N ARG A 10 -21.27 -18.84 1.48
CA ARG A 10 -19.93 -19.42 1.65
C ARG A 10 -18.82 -18.45 1.26
N LEU A 11 -18.99 -17.69 0.17
CA LEU A 11 -18.02 -16.67 -0.23
C LEU A 11 -17.92 -15.53 0.80
N VAL A 12 -19.04 -15.08 1.35
CA VAL A 12 -19.06 -14.04 2.40
C VAL A 12 -18.36 -14.54 3.66
N LEU A 13 -18.65 -15.76 4.12
CA LEU A 13 -17.97 -16.36 5.26
C LEU A 13 -16.46 -16.52 5.02
N PHE A 14 -16.07 -16.97 3.83
CA PHE A 14 -14.67 -17.07 3.45
C PHE A 14 -13.97 -15.71 3.48
N SER A 15 -14.60 -14.67 2.91
CA SER A 15 -14.07 -13.30 2.95
C SER A 15 -13.89 -12.81 4.39
N PHE A 16 -14.86 -13.07 5.27
CA PHE A 16 -14.77 -12.69 6.67
C PHE A 16 -13.58 -13.37 7.38
N VAL A 17 -13.39 -14.67 7.15
CA VAL A 17 -12.26 -15.43 7.68
C VAL A 17 -10.92 -14.86 7.20
N VAL A 18 -10.80 -14.55 5.90
CA VAL A 18 -9.58 -13.95 5.33
C VAL A 18 -9.27 -12.60 5.96
N ILE A 19 -10.28 -11.76 6.21
CA ILE A 19 -10.10 -10.46 6.85
C ILE A 19 -9.63 -10.62 8.31
N VAL A 20 -10.20 -11.56 9.06
CA VAL A 20 -9.77 -11.84 10.43
C VAL A 20 -8.30 -12.28 10.45
N ILE A 21 -7.94 -13.22 9.58
CA ILE A 21 -6.55 -13.71 9.44
C ILE A 21 -5.63 -12.54 9.08
N TYR A 22 -6.02 -11.69 8.12
CA TYR A 22 -5.24 -10.53 7.71
C TYR A 22 -5.00 -9.56 8.88
N ASN A 23 -6.01 -9.26 9.69
CA ASN A 23 -5.86 -8.37 10.84
C ASN A 23 -4.89 -8.94 11.89
N VAL A 24 -4.96 -10.26 12.16
CA VAL A 24 -4.01 -10.94 13.04
C VAL A 24 -2.59 -10.83 12.47
N LEU A 25 -2.40 -11.23 11.21
CA LEU A 25 -1.09 -11.10 10.53
C LEU A 25 -0.58 -9.66 10.56
N LYS A 26 -1.48 -8.68 10.40
CA LYS A 26 -1.12 -7.27 10.37
C LYS A 26 -0.46 -6.81 11.66
N ILE A 27 -1.04 -7.19 12.80
CA ILE A 27 -0.52 -6.85 14.13
C ILE A 27 0.83 -7.52 14.39
N TYR A 28 0.95 -8.81 14.07
CA TYR A 28 2.14 -9.59 14.44
C TYR A 28 3.32 -9.44 13.47
N VAL A 29 3.05 -9.32 12.16
CA VAL A 29 4.09 -9.38 11.12
C VAL A 29 4.17 -8.09 10.32
N LEU A 30 3.04 -7.61 9.76
CA LEU A 30 3.08 -6.52 8.77
C LEU A 30 3.43 -5.17 9.41
N GLN A 31 3.09 -4.92 10.68
CA GLN A 31 3.49 -3.68 11.36
C GLN A 31 5.01 -3.57 11.56
N LYS A 32 5.69 -4.71 11.76
CA LYS A 32 7.12 -4.75 12.06
C LYS A 32 7.98 -4.79 10.79
N PHE A 33 7.46 -5.39 9.71
CA PHE A 33 8.20 -5.60 8.47
C PHE A 33 7.57 -4.79 7.32
N LYS A 34 8.30 -3.77 6.85
CA LYS A 34 7.89 -2.90 5.72
C LYS A 34 8.84 -3.09 4.54
N PRO A 35 8.70 -4.17 3.76
CA PRO A 35 9.54 -4.37 2.58
C PRO A 35 9.11 -3.45 1.44
N ASN A 36 9.89 -3.43 0.36
CA ASN A 36 9.57 -2.66 -0.84
C ASN A 36 8.20 -3.08 -1.41
N LYS A 37 7.29 -2.12 -1.60
CA LYS A 37 5.92 -2.34 -2.12
C LYS A 37 5.88 -3.17 -3.41
N TRP A 38 6.85 -2.98 -4.30
CA TRP A 38 6.93 -3.71 -5.57
C TRP A 38 7.24 -5.20 -5.37
N LEU A 39 7.94 -5.55 -4.29
CA LEU A 39 8.22 -6.95 -3.94
C LEU A 39 6.93 -7.69 -3.59
N ILE A 40 6.09 -7.10 -2.72
CA ILE A 40 4.82 -7.68 -2.31
C ILE A 40 3.85 -7.76 -3.49
N PHE A 41 3.84 -6.74 -4.34
CA PHE A 41 3.04 -6.76 -5.57
C PHE A 41 3.45 -7.91 -6.50
N GLY A 42 4.76 -8.09 -6.71
CA GLY A 42 5.29 -9.23 -7.45
C GLY A 42 4.89 -10.58 -6.83
N LEU A 43 4.95 -10.68 -5.50
CA LEU A 43 4.54 -11.89 -4.77
C LEU A 43 3.04 -12.18 -4.93
N ALA A 44 2.20 -11.14 -4.92
CA ALA A 44 0.76 -11.28 -5.13
C ALA A 44 0.48 -11.83 -6.53
N ILE A 45 1.08 -11.25 -7.57
CA ILE A 45 0.95 -11.75 -8.95
C ILE A 45 1.41 -13.20 -9.03
N ALA A 46 2.57 -13.53 -8.45
CA ALA A 46 3.11 -14.88 -8.43
C ALA A 46 2.19 -15.87 -7.69
N ALA A 47 1.53 -15.46 -6.61
CA ALA A 47 0.58 -16.29 -5.88
C ALA A 47 -0.69 -16.59 -6.71
N LEU A 48 -1.09 -15.67 -7.58
CA LEU A 48 -2.24 -15.84 -8.47
C LEU A 48 -1.91 -16.69 -9.71
N THR A 49 -0.76 -16.41 -10.36
CA THR A 49 -0.39 -17.06 -11.61
C THR A 49 0.41 -18.35 -11.42
N GLY A 50 1.20 -18.43 -10.35
CA GLY A 50 2.10 -19.56 -10.05
C GLY A 50 1.39 -20.91 -10.03
N PRO A 51 0.29 -21.09 -9.27
CA PRO A 51 -0.44 -22.36 -9.23
C PRO A 51 -0.98 -22.78 -10.61
N SER A 52 -1.43 -21.81 -11.40
CA SER A 52 -1.99 -22.05 -12.73
C SER A 52 -0.91 -22.43 -13.76
N ILE A 53 0.31 -21.90 -13.61
CA ILE A 53 1.48 -22.22 -14.45
C ILE A 53 2.00 -23.62 -14.12
N ILE A 54 2.08 -23.98 -12.82
CA ILE A 54 2.61 -25.28 -12.38
C ILE A 54 1.63 -26.41 -12.69
N ARG A 55 0.33 -26.18 -12.51
CA ARG A 55 -0.70 -27.19 -12.78
C ARG A 55 -1.94 -26.57 -13.46
N PRO A 56 -2.04 -26.67 -14.79
CA PRO A 56 -3.21 -26.23 -15.53
C PRO A 56 -4.47 -26.93 -15.01
N GLY A 57 -5.50 -26.16 -14.66
CA GLY A 57 -6.77 -26.68 -14.12
C GLY A 57 -6.86 -26.80 -12.59
N PHE A 58 -5.83 -26.39 -11.83
CA PHE A 58 -5.85 -26.40 -10.36
C PHE A 58 -6.99 -25.55 -9.76
N ASN A 59 -7.45 -24.52 -10.48
CA ASN A 59 -8.47 -23.57 -10.03
C ASN A 59 -9.90 -24.14 -9.98
N THR A 60 -10.16 -25.32 -10.55
CA THR A 60 -11.50 -25.94 -10.54
C THR A 60 -11.78 -26.74 -9.27
N THR A 61 -10.73 -27.01 -8.47
CA THR A 61 -10.82 -27.77 -7.23
C THR A 61 -10.94 -26.81 -6.04
N ILE A 62 -11.54 -27.26 -4.93
CA ILE A 62 -11.64 -26.49 -3.67
C ILE A 62 -10.26 -25.96 -3.19
N TRP A 63 -9.19 -26.72 -3.49
CA TRP A 63 -7.80 -26.32 -3.25
C TRP A 63 -7.36 -25.06 -4.00
N GLY A 64 -8.03 -24.69 -5.10
CA GLY A 64 -7.79 -23.47 -5.87
C GLY A 64 -8.25 -22.18 -5.16
N LEU A 65 -9.04 -22.28 -4.09
CA LEU A 65 -9.43 -21.11 -3.29
C LEU A 65 -8.32 -20.61 -2.37
N ILE A 66 -7.40 -21.49 -1.97
CA ILE A 66 -6.27 -21.16 -1.10
C ILE A 66 -5.35 -20.09 -1.72
N PRO A 67 -4.85 -20.26 -2.96
CA PRO A 67 -4.01 -19.23 -3.58
C PRO A 67 -4.77 -17.91 -3.81
N SER A 68 -6.08 -17.96 -4.05
CA SER A 68 -6.91 -16.75 -4.10
C SER A 68 -6.95 -16.03 -2.74
N GLY A 69 -7.12 -16.75 -1.63
CA GLY A 69 -7.04 -16.18 -0.29
C GLY A 69 -5.68 -15.57 0.02
N ILE A 70 -4.60 -16.26 -0.32
CA ILE A 70 -3.23 -15.77 -0.17
C ILE A 70 -3.00 -14.50 -1.01
N PHE A 71 -3.47 -14.49 -2.25
CA PHE A 71 -3.42 -13.32 -3.11
C PHE A 71 -4.12 -12.12 -2.46
N VAL A 72 -5.33 -12.31 -1.93
CA VAL A 72 -6.09 -11.25 -1.26
C VAL A 72 -5.30 -10.69 -0.07
N ILE A 73 -4.73 -11.55 0.79
CA ILE A 73 -3.90 -11.13 1.93
C ILE A 73 -2.68 -10.30 1.47
N LEU A 74 -1.94 -10.77 0.46
CA LEU A 74 -0.79 -10.06 -0.09
C LEU A 74 -1.19 -8.73 -0.74
N PHE A 75 -2.33 -8.70 -1.43
CA PHE A 75 -2.83 -7.49 -2.08
C PHE A 75 -3.30 -6.44 -1.07
N LEU A 76 -3.99 -6.86 -0.01
CA LEU A 76 -4.34 -6.00 1.12
C LEU A 76 -3.08 -5.40 1.78
N TRP A 77 -2.04 -6.23 1.98
CA TRP A 77 -0.77 -5.76 2.53
C TRP A 77 -0.09 -4.72 1.62
N PHE A 78 -0.07 -4.98 0.32
CA PHE A 78 0.44 -4.02 -0.67
C PHE A 78 -0.32 -2.69 -0.58
N PHE A 79 -1.65 -2.73 -0.46
CA PHE A 79 -2.48 -1.54 -0.36
C PHE A 79 -2.20 -0.75 0.93
N ASP A 80 -1.97 -1.43 2.05
CA ASP A 80 -1.62 -0.83 3.33
C ASP A 80 -0.29 -0.06 3.22
N LEU A 81 0.75 -0.69 2.66
CA LEU A 81 2.06 -0.07 2.44
C LEU A 81 1.99 1.11 1.46
N PHE A 82 1.22 0.95 0.38
CA PHE A 82 1.05 2.02 -0.60
C PHE A 82 0.36 3.25 0.00
N ASN A 83 -0.64 3.04 0.86
CA ASN A 83 -1.33 4.12 1.56
C ASN A 83 -0.44 4.78 2.61
N GLU A 84 0.30 4.00 3.40
CA GLU A 84 1.20 4.53 4.44
C GLU A 84 2.26 5.49 3.85
N GLU A 85 2.85 5.15 2.69
CA GLU A 85 3.76 6.05 1.98
C GLU A 85 3.08 7.35 1.53
N ARG A 86 1.83 7.30 1.07
CA ARG A 86 1.09 8.52 0.70
C ARG A 86 0.82 9.43 1.90
N TYR A 87 0.49 8.85 3.05
CA TYR A 87 0.24 9.63 4.28
C TYR A 87 1.53 10.27 4.80
N THR A 88 2.64 9.54 4.81
CA THR A 88 3.96 10.06 5.23
C THR A 88 4.48 11.16 4.29
N SER A 89 4.34 10.99 2.98
CA SER A 89 4.73 12.00 1.99
C SER A 89 3.90 13.30 2.11
N LYS A 90 2.59 13.19 2.41
CA LYS A 90 1.74 14.36 2.67
C LYS A 90 2.19 15.14 3.91
N GLY A 91 2.61 14.45 4.97
CA GLY A 91 3.12 15.08 6.19
C GLY A 91 4.48 15.77 5.99
N GLN A 92 5.33 15.25 5.11
CA GLN A 92 6.63 15.87 4.81
C GLN A 92 6.54 17.18 4.01
N LYS A 93 5.52 17.35 3.16
CA LYS A 93 5.31 18.64 2.45
C LYS A 93 5.06 19.81 3.40
N ASN A 94 4.55 19.54 4.60
CA ASN A 94 4.29 20.55 5.62
C ASN A 94 5.53 20.83 6.49
N ASN A 95 6.59 20.02 6.37
CA ASN A 95 7.88 20.21 7.04
C ASN A 95 8.86 21.00 6.15
N ILE A 96 8.36 22.00 5.42
CA ILE A 96 9.23 23.05 4.90
C ILE A 96 9.73 23.79 6.14
N LYS A 97 10.95 23.47 6.59
CA LYS A 97 11.66 24.30 7.57
C LYS A 97 11.66 25.70 7.00
N ILE A 98 10.84 26.58 7.56
CA ILE A 98 10.83 28.01 7.26
C ILE A 98 12.20 28.50 7.73
N LYS A 99 13.19 28.43 6.84
CA LYS A 99 14.46 29.09 7.08
C LYS A 99 14.12 30.57 7.13
N PRO A 100 14.59 31.31 8.15
CA PRO A 100 14.37 32.75 8.19
C PRO A 100 14.88 33.32 6.87
N LYS A 101 14.00 34.00 6.12
CA LYS A 101 14.38 34.66 4.87
C LYS A 101 15.57 35.55 5.18
N ALA A 102 16.61 35.48 4.34
CA ALA A 102 17.81 36.27 4.53
C ALA A 102 17.41 37.74 4.72
N LYS A 103 18.01 38.41 5.72
CA LYS A 103 17.79 39.84 5.98
C LYS A 103 17.96 40.59 4.65
N PRO A 104 16.97 41.40 4.21
CA PRO A 104 17.14 42.16 2.99
C PRO A 104 18.39 43.01 3.14
N ASN A 105 19.37 42.80 2.27
CA ASN A 105 20.56 43.62 2.22
C ASN A 105 20.08 45.01 1.80
N ARG A 106 19.95 45.91 2.78
CA ARG A 106 19.52 47.30 2.56
C ARG A 106 20.61 47.96 1.74
N ILE A 107 20.42 48.01 0.43
CA ILE A 107 21.23 48.83 -0.47
C ILE A 107 21.10 50.25 0.08
N LYS A 108 22.19 50.74 0.67
CA LYS A 108 22.30 52.15 1.05
C LYS A 108 22.43 52.90 -0.26
N ASP A 109 21.34 53.52 -0.68
CA ASP A 109 21.39 54.56 -1.71
C ASP A 109 22.44 55.57 -1.27
N LYS A 110 23.56 55.62 -2.01
CA LYS A 110 24.50 56.72 -1.92
C LYS A 110 23.83 57.89 -2.61
N GLU A 111 23.09 58.67 -1.83
CA GLU A 111 22.83 60.05 -2.15
C GLU A 111 24.19 60.78 -2.15
N ASN A 112 24.86 60.77 -3.30
CA ASN A 112 25.93 61.72 -3.59
C ASN A 112 25.33 62.75 -4.54
N LYS A 113 24.43 63.56 -4.00
CA LYS A 113 24.32 64.95 -4.42
C LYS A 113 25.48 65.66 -3.74
N ASP A 114 26.51 66.00 -4.50
CA ASP A 114 27.29 67.20 -4.27
C ASP A 114 28.11 67.54 -5.52
N ASN A 115 27.51 68.40 -6.35
CA ASN A 115 28.08 69.58 -7.01
C ASN A 115 29.60 69.59 -7.29
N LYS A 116 29.98 69.54 -8.58
CA LYS A 116 30.82 70.58 -9.22
C LYS A 116 30.71 70.53 -10.74
#